data_AF-A0A1G6D7Y5-F1
#
_entry.id   AF-A0A1G6D7Y5-F1
#
_cell.length_a   1.000
_cell.length_b   1.000
_cell.length_c   1.000
_cell.angle_alpha   90.00
_cell.angle_beta   90.00
_cell.angle_gamma   90.00
#
_symmetry.space_group_name_H-M   'P 1'
#
loop_
_entity.id
_entity.type
_entity.pdbx_description
1 polymer ?
#
loop_
_entity_poly.entity_id
_entity_poly.type
_entity_poly.pdbx_seq_one_letter_code
_entity_poly.pdbx_strand_id
1 'polypeptide(L)'
;MSTLTKNSQFSFRTNAELLEKAKIIVKYENLDMTTLFNNLLEKVVEQESVPALLLDNEKSQRERTIDELYSEIDKGYRSYLSGKGKSTEEVFAKYGI
;
A
#
# COMPACT_ATOMS: atom_id res chain seq x y z
N MET A 1 -16.32 -4.22 -5.65
CA MET A 1 -16.38 -3.30 -4.50
C MET A 1 -17.05 -4.02 -3.36
N SER A 2 -16.34 -4.24 -2.25
CA SER A 2 -16.90 -4.87 -1.06
C SER A 2 -17.90 -3.91 -0.41
N THR A 3 -19.13 -4.33 -0.18
CA THR A 3 -20.14 -3.49 0.50
C THR A 3 -19.70 -3.28 1.96
N LEU A 4 -19.47 -2.02 2.36
CA LEU A 4 -19.05 -1.69 3.71
C LEU A 4 -20.12 -2.12 4.74
N THR A 5 -19.83 -3.15 5.53
CA THR A 5 -20.70 -3.62 6.60
C THR A 5 -20.34 -2.89 7.90
N LYS A 6 -21.23 -2.04 8.40
CA LYS A 6 -21.00 -1.22 9.61
C LYS A 6 -21.21 -2.02 10.91
N ASN A 7 -20.41 -3.05 11.13
CA ASN A 7 -20.52 -3.97 12.28
C ASN A 7 -19.37 -3.85 13.30
N SER A 8 -18.41 -2.94 13.06
CA SER A 8 -17.26 -2.71 13.93
C SER A 8 -17.06 -1.21 14.17
N GLN A 9 -16.62 -0.85 15.38
CA GLN A 9 -16.32 0.52 15.77
C GLN A 9 -14.82 0.68 16.08
N PHE A 10 -14.19 1.65 15.42
CA PHE A 10 -12.81 2.05 15.67
C PHE A 10 -12.79 3.43 16.33
N SER A 11 -12.01 3.57 17.40
CA SER A 11 -11.84 4.83 18.13
C SER A 11 -10.35 5.10 18.32
N PHE A 12 -9.93 6.34 18.12
CA PHE A 12 -8.54 6.76 18.30
C PHE A 12 -8.47 8.09 19.04
N ARG A 13 -7.35 8.32 19.73
CA ARG A 13 -7.06 9.57 20.45
C ARG A 13 -6.30 10.53 19.52
N THR A 14 -6.67 11.80 19.56
CA THR A 14 -6.01 12.86 18.79
C THR A 14 -6.17 14.21 19.48
N ASN A 15 -5.49 15.24 18.97
CA ASN A 15 -5.64 16.61 19.42
C ASN A 15 -6.96 17.20 18.93
N ALA A 16 -7.71 17.86 19.83
CA ALA A 16 -9.02 18.43 19.50
C ALA A 16 -8.94 19.47 18.37
N GLU A 17 -7.96 20.37 18.41
CA GLU A 17 -7.77 21.38 17.37
C GLU A 17 -7.43 20.75 16.00
N LEU A 18 -6.62 19.69 16.00
CA LEU A 18 -6.28 18.94 14.78
C LEU A 18 -7.53 18.31 14.18
N LEU A 19 -8.37 17.69 15.02
CA LEU A 19 -9.61 17.06 14.58
C LEU A 19 -10.58 18.09 13.99
N GLU A 20 -10.77 19.24 14.62
CA GLU A 20 -11.68 20.27 14.10
C GLU A 20 -11.20 20.84 12.76
N LYS A 21 -9.90 21.10 12.61
CA LYS A 21 -9.34 21.52 11.31
C LYS A 21 -9.54 20.46 10.23
N ALA A 22 -9.28 19.19 10.55
CA ALA A 22 -9.48 18.09 9.62
C ALA A 22 -10.95 17.97 9.19
N LYS A 23 -11.91 18.09 10.12
CA LYS A 23 -13.35 18.06 9.80
C LYS A 23 -13.75 19.15 8.80
N ILE A 24 -13.21 20.36 8.95
CA ILE A 24 -13.49 21.47 8.03
C ILE A 24 -13.00 21.13 6.62
N ILE A 25 -11.78 20.63 6.50
CA ILE A 25 -11.16 20.26 5.21
C ILE A 25 -11.94 19.12 4.53
N VAL A 26 -12.26 18.06 5.28
CA VAL A 26 -12.95 16.89 4.73
C VAL A 26 -14.37 17.23 4.28
N LYS A 27 -15.04 18.12 5.02
CA LYS A 27 -16.38 18.60 4.66
C LYS A 27 -16.39 19.43 3.37
N TYR A 28 -15.32 20.16 3.07
CA TYR A 28 -15.18 20.90 1.81
C TYR A 28 -15.27 19.97 0.59
N GLU A 29 -14.73 18.75 0.71
CA GLU A 29 -14.79 17.70 -0.32
C GLU A 29 -16.12 16.90 -0.30
N ASN A 30 -17.15 17.37 0.43
CA ASN A 30 -18.42 16.65 0.67
C ASN A 30 -18.26 15.26 1.30
N LEU A 31 -17.18 15.05 2.06
CA LEU A 31 -16.94 13.82 2.80
C LEU A 31 -17.20 14.03 4.29
N ASP A 32 -17.47 12.95 5.02
CA ASP A 32 -17.41 12.92 6.48
C ASP A 32 -16.18 12.15 6.96
N MET A 33 -15.81 12.35 8.23
CA MET A 33 -14.65 11.69 8.82
C MET A 33 -14.77 10.16 8.77
N THR A 34 -15.98 9.63 8.93
CA THR A 34 -16.24 8.19 8.87
C THR A 34 -15.89 7.62 7.50
N THR A 35 -16.30 8.30 6.43
CA THR A 35 -16.03 7.94 5.05
C THR A 35 -14.55 8.04 4.75
N LEU A 36 -13.89 9.12 5.20
CA LEU A 36 -12.43 9.26 5.06
C LEU A 36 -11.69 8.07 5.70
N PHE A 37 -12.04 7.69 6.93
CA PHE A 37 -11.37 6.58 7.62
C PHE A 37 -11.67 5.22 6.97
N ASN A 38 -12.90 4.99 6.51
CA ASN A 38 -13.21 3.75 5.78
C ASN A 38 -12.45 3.67 4.45
N ASN A 39 -12.37 4.77 3.70
CA ASN A 39 -11.57 4.82 2.47
C ASN A 39 -10.09 4.54 2.74
N LEU A 40 -9.56 5.01 3.86
CA LEU A 40 -8.19 4.67 4.28
C LEU A 40 -8.03 3.16 4.51
N LEU A 41 -8.96 2.54 5.24
CA LEU A 41 -8.93 1.09 5.49
C LEU A 41 -9.03 0.30 4.18
N GLU A 42 -9.94 0.69 3.29
CA GLU A 42 -10.07 0.08 1.96
C GLU A 42 -8.78 0.20 1.17
N LYS A 43 -8.13 1.38 1.17
CA LYS A 43 -6.87 1.59 0.47
C LYS A 43 -5.71 0.78 1.04
N VAL A 44 -5.64 0.64 2.36
CA VAL A 44 -4.61 -0.21 3.00
C VAL A 44 -4.76 -1.67 2.59
N VAL A 45 -6.00 -2.17 2.50
CA VAL A 45 -6.28 -3.54 2.08
C VAL A 45 -6.06 -3.72 0.58
N GLU A 46 -6.52 -2.77 -0.25
CA GLU A 46 -6.36 -2.81 -1.71
C GLU A 46 -4.88 -2.80 -2.13
N GLN A 47 -4.05 -2.04 -1.42
CA GLN A 47 -2.62 -1.91 -1.72
C GLN A 47 -1.74 -2.89 -0.94
N GLU A 48 -2.34 -3.72 -0.08
CA GLU A 48 -1.65 -4.59 0.90
C GLU A 48 -0.53 -3.85 1.68
N SER A 49 -0.66 -2.53 1.84
CA SER A 49 0.37 -1.66 2.38
C SER A 49 -0.20 -0.32 2.86
N VAL A 50 0.49 0.33 3.80
CA VAL A 50 0.08 1.67 4.27
C VAL A 50 0.38 2.71 3.19
N PRO A 51 -0.55 3.61 2.83
CA PRO A 51 -0.33 4.65 1.82
C PRO A 51 0.94 5.45 2.06
N ALA A 52 1.77 5.57 1.02
CA ALA A 52 3.10 6.17 1.13
C ALA A 52 3.09 7.61 1.64
N LEU A 53 2.01 8.37 1.38
CA LEU A 53 1.79 9.73 1.85
C LEU A 53 1.61 9.84 3.38
N LEU A 54 1.28 8.73 4.05
CA LEU A 54 1.11 8.67 5.51
C LEU A 54 2.37 8.18 6.22
N LEU A 55 3.37 7.75 5.46
CA LEU A 55 4.66 7.34 5.97
C LEU A 55 5.54 8.58 6.02
N ASP A 56 5.49 9.28 7.13
CA ASP A 56 6.45 10.32 7.42
C ASP A 56 7.77 9.63 7.76
N ASN A 57 8.56 9.33 6.72
CA ASN A 57 10.00 8.99 6.72
C ASN A 57 10.37 8.45 5.33
N GLU A 58 11.30 9.10 4.62
CA GLU A 58 12.01 8.57 3.44
C GLU A 58 12.55 7.13 3.65
N LYS A 59 12.68 6.71 4.91
CA LYS A 59 13.10 5.40 5.36
C LYS A 59 12.12 4.28 4.99
N SER A 60 10.80 4.50 5.08
CA SER A 60 9.83 3.43 4.86
C SER A 60 9.64 3.09 3.37
N GLN A 61 9.74 4.07 2.47
CA GLN A 61 9.70 3.79 1.03
C GLN A 61 10.96 3.04 0.58
N ARG A 62 12.15 3.48 1.01
CA ARG A 62 13.41 2.80 0.69
C ARG A 62 13.46 1.38 1.25
N GLU A 63 13.09 1.19 2.52
CA GLU A 63 13.05 -0.15 3.14
C GLU A 63 12.04 -1.06 2.44
N ARG A 64 10.84 -0.57 2.07
CA ARG A 64 9.88 -1.37 1.29
C ARG A 64 10.37 -1.72 -0.10
N THR A 65 10.96 -0.77 -0.83
CA THR A 65 11.54 -1.05 -2.15
C THR A 65 12.66 -2.08 -2.05
N ILE A 66 13.49 -2.01 -1.00
CA ILE A 66 14.55 -2.99 -0.75
C ILE A 66 13.96 -4.37 -0.41
N ASP A 67 12.92 -4.43 0.42
CA ASP A 67 12.22 -5.68 0.77
C ASP A 67 11.54 -6.32 -0.46
N GLU A 68 10.91 -5.51 -1.32
CA GLU A 68 10.33 -5.95 -2.59
C GLU A 68 11.41 -6.51 -3.52
N LEU A 69 12.55 -5.81 -3.66
CA LEU A 69 13.69 -6.30 -4.44
C LEU A 69 14.24 -7.62 -3.89
N TYR A 70 14.40 -7.75 -2.57
CA TYR A 70 14.83 -9.00 -1.95
C TYR A 70 13.82 -10.13 -2.18
N SER A 71 12.51 -9.84 -2.12
CA SER A 71 11.45 -10.81 -2.42
C SER A 71 11.53 -11.29 -3.88
N GLU A 72 11.70 -10.39 -4.83
CA GLU A 72 11.81 -10.75 -6.25
C GLU A 72 13.10 -11.53 -6.55
N ILE A 73 14.21 -11.19 -5.89
CA ILE A 73 15.45 -11.96 -5.98
C ILE A 73 15.25 -13.38 -5.42
N ASP A 74 14.61 -13.54 -4.25
CA ASP A 74 14.34 -14.87 -3.67
C ASP A 74 13.41 -15.69 -4.56
N LYS A 75 12.36 -15.08 -5.14
CA LYS A 75 11.49 -15.73 -6.12
C LYS A 75 12.25 -16.19 -7.36
N GLY A 76 13.14 -15.34 -7.89
CA GLY A 76 14.01 -15.66 -9.01
C GLY A 76 14.95 -16.83 -8.68
N TYR A 77 15.60 -16.77 -7.52
CA TYR A 77 16.50 -17.81 -7.03
C TYR A 77 15.79 -19.16 -6.83
N ARG A 78 14.60 -19.17 -6.22
CA ARG A 78 13.76 -20.37 -6.09
C ARG A 78 13.29 -20.91 -7.44
N SER A 79 12.98 -20.04 -8.40
CA SER A 79 12.61 -20.44 -9.76
C SER A 79 13.78 -21.10 -10.48
N TYR A 80 14.99 -20.57 -10.30
CA TYR A 80 16.22 -21.19 -10.79
C TYR A 80 16.45 -22.58 -10.15
N LEU A 81 16.40 -22.68 -8.81
CA LEU A 81 16.58 -23.95 -8.09
C LEU A 81 15.54 -25.02 -8.47
N SER A 82 14.32 -24.61 -8.82
CA SER A 82 13.25 -25.51 -9.27
C SER A 82 13.31 -25.86 -10.77
N GLY A 83 14.40 -25.49 -11.47
CA GLY A 83 14.59 -25.78 -12.88
C GLY A 83 13.70 -24.98 -13.83
N LYS A 84 13.05 -23.92 -13.33
CA LYS A 84 12.17 -23.02 -14.10
C LYS A 84 12.89 -21.74 -14.56
N GLY A 85 14.22 -21.80 -14.67
CA GLY A 85 15.01 -20.71 -15.23
C GLY A 85 14.65 -20.47 -16.70
N LYS A 86 14.71 -19.21 -17.15
CA LYS A 86 14.59 -18.89 -18.57
C LYS A 86 15.93 -19.04 -19.27
N SER A 87 15.94 -19.55 -20.49
CA SER A 87 17.14 -19.59 -21.33
C SER A 87 17.60 -18.19 -21.71
N THR A 88 18.89 -18.05 -22.04
CA THR A 88 19.47 -16.80 -22.51
C THR A 88 18.74 -16.25 -23.72
N GLU A 89 18.41 -17.08 -24.70
CA GLU A 89 17.65 -16.69 -25.89
C GLU A 89 16.27 -16.12 -25.54
N GLU A 90 15.55 -16.72 -24.60
CA GLU A 90 14.24 -16.23 -24.15
C GLU A 90 14.33 -14.89 -23.41
N VAL A 91 15.42 -14.65 -22.69
CA VAL A 91 15.66 -13.38 -22.01
C VAL A 91 15.98 -12.29 -23.04
N PHE A 92 16.90 -12.54 -23.96
CA PHE A 92 17.29 -11.60 -25.01
C PHE A 92 16.10 -11.21 -25.90
N ALA A 93 15.31 -12.19 -26.34
CA ALA A 93 14.08 -11.94 -27.12
C ALA A 93 13.05 -11.06 -26.39
N LYS A 94 12.96 -11.15 -25.05
CA LYS A 94 12.03 -10.35 -24.25
C LYS A 94 12.44 -8.88 -24.18
N TYR A 95 13.74 -8.58 -24.19
CA TYR A 95 14.27 -7.23 -24.05
C TYR A 95 14.68 -6.59 -25.39
N GLY A 96 14.53 -7.30 -26.51
CA GLY A 96 14.81 -6.78 -27.84
C GLY A 96 16.30 -6.53 -28.10
N ILE A 97 17.16 -7.28 -27.42
CA ILE A 97 18.62 -7.27 -27.51
C ILE A 97 19.14 -8.58 -28.07
#